data_AF-A0A840NC44-F1
#
_entry.id   AF-A0A840NC44-F1
#
_cell.length_a   1.000
_cell.length_b   1.000
_cell.length_c   1.000
_cell.angle_alpha   90.00
_cell.angle_beta   90.00
_cell.angle_gamma   90.00
#
_symmetry.space_group_name_H-M   'P 1'
#
loop_
_entity.id
_entity.type
_entity.pdbx_description
1 polymer ?
#
loop_
_entity_poly.entity_id
_entity_poly.type
_entity_poly.pdbx_seq_one_letter_code
_entity_poly.pdbx_strand_id
1 'polypeptide(L)' 'MKKFATGALLGFGMLVATATPAAAVGWYYTGYWYPSAAACEQGYQDLVNNPGGADLPHECRHTGVGVYELWRVG' A
#
# COMPACT_ATOMS: atom_id res chain seq x y z
N MET A 1 -26.50 41.18 -26.93
CA MET A 1 -27.36 40.02 -26.60
C MET A 1 -26.47 38.83 -26.31
N LYS A 2 -26.59 38.27 -25.10
CA LYS A 2 -25.71 37.28 -24.48
C LYS A 2 -26.29 35.88 -24.77
N LYS A 3 -25.56 34.99 -25.44
CA LYS A 3 -25.90 33.57 -25.54
C LYS A 3 -24.62 32.74 -25.47
N PHE A 4 -24.22 32.42 -24.25
CA PHE A 4 -23.20 31.41 -23.98
C PHE A 4 -23.82 30.05 -24.23
N ALA A 5 -23.23 29.29 -25.17
CA ALA A 5 -23.59 27.90 -25.40
C ALA A 5 -22.97 27.05 -24.29
N THR A 6 -23.84 26.47 -23.47
CA THR A 6 -23.55 25.49 -22.43
C THR A 6 -23.04 24.21 -23.09
N GLY A 7 -21.72 24.04 -23.17
CA GLY A 7 -21.08 22.80 -23.55
C GLY A 7 -20.99 21.86 -22.36
N ALA A 8 -21.65 20.71 -22.46
CA ALA A 8 -21.79 19.70 -21.43
C ALA A 8 -20.44 19.21 -20.89
N LEU A 9 -20.13 19.57 -19.64
CA LEU A 9 -19.19 18.84 -18.81
C LEU A 9 -19.84 17.50 -18.45
N LEU A 10 -19.60 16.49 -19.28
CA LEU A 10 -19.81 15.09 -18.92
C LEU A 10 -18.81 14.78 -17.80
N GLY A 11 -19.24 15.04 -16.57
CA GLY A 11 -18.58 14.61 -15.36
C GLY A 11 -18.50 13.09 -15.36
N PHE A 12 -17.33 12.58 -15.71
CA PHE A 12 -16.99 11.17 -15.59
C PHE A 12 -17.24 10.76 -14.15
N GLY A 13 -18.21 9.85 -13.98
CA GLY A 13 -18.74 9.43 -12.70
C GLY A 13 -17.64 9.01 -11.74
N MET A 14 -17.80 9.48 -10.50
CA MET A 14 -17.03 8.99 -9.36
C MET A 14 -17.18 7.47 -9.27
N LEU A 15 -16.12 6.75 -9.64
CA LEU A 15 -15.90 5.40 -9.15
C LEU A 15 -15.50 5.53 -7.68
N VAL A 16 -16.48 5.70 -6.80
CA VAL A 16 -16.29 5.50 -5.37
C VAL A 16 -16.07 4.01 -5.17
N ALA A 17 -14.82 3.59 -5.31
CA ALA A 17 -14.40 2.29 -4.83
C ALA A 17 -14.63 2.28 -3.32
N THR A 18 -15.76 1.73 -2.87
CA THR A 18 -15.97 1.36 -1.48
C THR A 18 -15.06 0.18 -1.19
N ALA A 19 -13.77 0.46 -1.00
CA ALA A 19 -12.88 -0.46 -0.33
C ALA A 19 -13.41 -0.56 1.10
N THR A 20 -14.15 -1.64 1.38
CA THR A 20 -14.41 -2.11 2.74
C THR A 20 -13.13 -1.99 3.54
N PRO A 21 -13.12 -1.32 4.71
CA PRO A 21 -11.95 -1.35 5.56
C PRO A 21 -11.82 -2.79 6.04
N ALA A 22 -10.91 -3.55 5.43
CA ALA A 22 -10.30 -4.69 6.09
C ALA A 22 -9.89 -4.16 7.47
N ALA A 23 -10.45 -4.78 8.52
CA ALA A 23 -10.30 -4.38 9.91
C ALA A 23 -8.90 -3.80 10.12
N ALA A 24 -8.83 -2.57 10.66
CA ALA A 24 -7.61 -1.80 10.82
C ALA A 24 -6.66 -2.49 11.81
N VAL A 25 -6.05 -3.58 11.38
CA VAL A 25 -4.81 -4.08 11.92
C VAL A 25 -3.82 -2.93 11.72
N GLY A 26 -3.20 -2.46 12.81
CA GLY A 26 -2.32 -1.30 12.84
C GLY A 26 -1.04 -1.57 12.07
N TRP A 27 -1.14 -1.58 10.74
CA TRP A 27 -0.01 -1.73 9.86
C TRP A 27 0.82 -0.45 9.89
N TYR A 28 2.08 -0.56 10.31
CA TYR A 28 3.04 0.54 10.25
C TYR A 28 4.15 0.20 9.28
N TYR A 29 4.59 1.21 8.52
CA TYR A 29 5.72 1.10 7.63
C TYR A 29 7.01 1.09 8.45
N THR A 30 7.90 0.14 8.20
CA THR A 30 9.13 -0.03 9.01
C THR A 30 10.25 0.93 8.61
N GLY A 31 10.11 1.70 7.53
CA GLY A 31 11.17 2.59 7.04
C GLY A 31 12.18 1.93 6.08
N TYR A 32 11.96 0.67 5.69
CA TYR A 32 12.84 -0.06 4.78
C TYR A 32 12.23 -0.28 3.40
N TRP A 33 13.02 0.00 2.36
CA TRP A 33 12.70 -0.26 0.95
C TRP A 33 13.64 -1.32 0.38
N TYR A 34 13.09 -2.19 -0.46
CA TYR A 34 13.81 -3.28 -1.08
C TYR A 34 13.59 -3.31 -2.60
N PRO A 35 14.59 -3.74 -3.38
CA PRO A 35 14.49 -3.76 -4.84
C PRO A 35 13.60 -4.90 -5.37
N SER A 36 13.23 -5.86 -4.52
CA SER A 36 12.38 -7.00 -4.89
C SER A 36 11.60 -7.52 -3.68
N ALA A 37 10.54 -8.28 -3.93
CA ALA A 37 9.77 -8.94 -2.87
C ALA A 37 10.66 -9.88 -2.04
N ALA A 38 11.52 -10.68 -2.68
CA ALA A 38 12.42 -11.61 -1.99
C ALA A 38 13.41 -10.90 -1.05
N ALA A 39 13.93 -9.73 -1.47
CA ALA A 39 14.81 -8.93 -0.61
C ALA A 39 14.03 -8.33 0.58
N CYS A 40 12.76 -7.98 0.40
CA CYS A 40 11.89 -7.52 1.48
C CYS A 40 11.59 -8.63 2.49
N GLU A 41 11.29 -9.84 2.03
CA GLU A 41 11.10 -11.01 2.90
C GLU A 41 12.36 -11.32 3.71
N GLN A 42 13.53 -11.31 3.07
CA GLN A 42 14.80 -11.50 3.77
C GLN A 42 15.04 -10.38 4.79
N GLY A 43 14.79 -9.13 4.41
CA GLY A 43 14.93 -7.99 5.32
C GLY A 43 14.00 -8.06 6.54
N TYR A 44 12.80 -8.62 6.39
CA TYR A 44 11.95 -8.94 7.53
C TYR A 44 12.60 -9.97 8.46
N GLN A 45 13.10 -11.08 7.91
CA GLN A 45 13.77 -12.14 8.68
C GLN A 45 15.00 -11.59 9.42
N ASP A 46 15.76 -10.71 8.79
CA ASP A 46 16.92 -10.02 9.39
C ASP A 46 16.49 -9.11 10.55
N LEU A 47 15.36 -8.41 10.43
CA LEU A 47 14.83 -7.50 11.47
C LEU A 47 14.30 -8.22 12.70
N VAL A 48 13.60 -9.33 12.50
CA VAL A 48 13.07 -10.11 13.64
C VAL A 48 14.13 -10.98 14.28
N ASN A 49 15.26 -11.23 13.59
CA ASN A 49 16.36 -12.10 14.04
C ASN A 49 15.84 -13.41 14.65
N ASN A 50 14.79 -13.95 14.03
CA ASN A 50 13.98 -15.02 14.60
C ASN A 50 13.85 -16.17 13.60
N PRO A 51 14.94 -16.93 13.36
CA PRO A 51 14.88 -18.10 12.50
C PRO A 51 14.04 -19.21 13.18
N GLY A 52 12.72 -19.18 13.00
CA GLY A 52 11.79 -20.25 13.38
C GLY A 52 10.80 -19.97 14.52
N GLY A 53 10.63 -18.72 14.97
CA GLY A 53 9.62 -18.38 15.98
C GLY A 53 8.30 -17.87 15.39
N ALA A 54 7.37 -17.45 16.25
CA ALA A 54 6.10 -16.86 15.83
C ALA A 54 6.34 -15.44 15.27
N ASP A 55 6.41 -15.35 13.95
CA ASP A 55 6.58 -14.10 13.23
C ASP A 55 5.31 -13.25 13.31
N LEU A 56 5.45 -11.99 13.72
CA LEU A 56 4.37 -11.02 13.62
C LEU A 56 4.01 -10.83 12.13
N PRO A 57 2.72 -10.70 11.78
CA PRO A 57 2.35 -10.53 10.38
C PRO A 57 3.09 -9.33 9.76
N HIS A 58 3.66 -9.56 8.58
CA HIS A 58 4.34 -8.56 7.76
C HIS A 58 3.83 -8.59 6.32
N GLU A 59 4.05 -7.49 5.60
CA GLU A 59 3.70 -7.35 4.20
C GLU A 59 4.80 -6.63 3.43
N CYS A 60 5.14 -7.16 2.27
CA CYS A 60 5.99 -6.52 1.28
C CYS A 60 5.12 -5.82 0.22
N ARG A 61 4.85 -4.53 0.42
CA ARG A 61 3.97 -3.74 -0.45
C ARG A 61 4.75 -3.14 -1.61
N HIS A 62 4.37 -3.49 -2.83
CA HIS A 62 4.96 -2.88 -4.02
C HIS A 62 4.44 -1.45 -4.20
N THR A 63 5.36 -0.51 -4.37
CA THR A 63 5.04 0.92 -4.57
C THR A 63 4.97 1.27 -6.06
N GLY A 64 4.32 2.39 -6.39
CA GLY A 64 4.28 2.92 -7.76
C GLY A 64 5.63 3.35 -8.31
N VAL A 65 6.68 3.44 -7.47
CA VAL A 65 8.05 3.83 -7.86
C VAL A 65 8.97 2.62 -8.06
N GLY A 66 8.45 1.39 -7.99
CA GLY A 66 9.21 0.17 -8.30
C GLY A 66 10.04 -0.40 -7.14
N VAL A 67 9.74 -0.01 -5.89
CA VAL A 67 10.36 -0.60 -4.69
C VAL A 67 9.31 -1.35 -3.86
N TYR A 68 9.76 -2.27 -3.02
CA TYR A 68 8.95 -2.96 -2.03
C TYR A 68 9.16 -2.34 -0.64
N GLU A 69 8.09 -1.89 -0.02
CA GLU A 69 8.07 -1.42 1.36
C GLU A 69 7.75 -2.56 2.31
N LEU A 70 8.48 -2.64 3.43
CA LEU A 70 8.14 -3.57 4.51
C LEU A 70 7.17 -2.92 5.49
N TRP A 71 6.04 -3.57 5.70
CA TRP A 71 5.00 -3.17 6.64
C TRP A 71 4.81 -4.26 7.69
N ARG A 72 4.54 -3.87 8.94
CA ARG A 72 4.33 -4.81 10.06
C ARG A 72 3.11 -4.44 10.86
N VAL A 73 2.54 -5.43 11.53
CA VAL A 73 1.51 -5.21 12.55
C VAL A 73 2.18 -4.84 13.88
N GLY A 74 1.75 -3.72 14.47
CA GLY A 74 2.16 -3.27 15.80
C GLY A 74 1.26 -3.77 16.92
#